data_AF-A0A0G0W452-F1
#
_entry.id   AF-A0A0G0W452-F1
#
_cell.length_a   1.000
_cell.length_b   1.000
_cell.length_c   1.000
_cell.angle_alpha   90.00
_cell.angle_beta   90.00
_cell.angle_gamma   90.00
#
_symmetry.space_group_name_H-M   'P 1'
#
loop_
_entity.id
_entity.type
_entity.pdbx_description
1 polymer ?
#
loop_
_entity_poly.entity_id
_entity_poly.type
_entity_poly.pdbx_seq_one_letter_code
_entity_poly.pdbx_strand_id
1 'polypeptide(L)'
;FIDARDIFEQISRKQVVFNKENLEKIASTVRSWRGEKGAPKYEDISGFCKSANLEDIKKNGYMLTPGRYVGLADIEDDGISFEEKMQKLSLELREAFTNGRELEKDIEKNLKELGF
;
A
#
# COMPACT_ATOMS: atom_id res chain seq x y z
N PHE A 1 12.86 4.30 -10.37
CA PHE A 1 12.39 4.13 -8.98
C PHE A 1 12.23 2.64 -8.68
N ILE A 2 12.58 2.22 -7.46
CA ILE A 2 12.36 0.86 -6.96
C ILE A 2 11.68 0.99 -5.60
N ASP A 3 10.55 0.32 -5.43
CA ASP A 3 9.82 0.20 -4.18
C ASP A 3 10.13 -1.15 -3.55
N ALA A 4 10.97 -1.13 -2.51
CA ALA A 4 11.37 -2.31 -1.77
C ALA A 4 10.68 -2.38 -0.40
N ARG A 5 9.58 -1.63 -0.20
CA ARG A 5 8.92 -1.53 1.11
C ARG A 5 8.45 -2.87 1.65
N ASP A 6 8.13 -3.83 0.78
CA ASP A 6 7.69 -5.19 1.12
C ASP A 6 8.73 -6.29 0.78
N ILE A 7 9.96 -5.90 0.41
CA ILE A 7 11.03 -6.82 -0.01
C ILE A 7 12.03 -6.98 1.12
N PHE A 8 11.64 -7.65 2.19
CA PHE A 8 12.50 -7.89 3.35
C PHE A 8 12.04 -9.13 4.11
N GLU A 9 12.91 -9.67 4.95
CA GLU A 9 12.52 -10.62 6.00
C GLU A 9 12.38 -9.88 7.32
N GLN A 10 11.24 -10.08 7.98
CA GLN A 10 11.02 -9.50 9.30
C GLN A 10 11.72 -10.32 10.37
N ILE A 11 12.66 -9.71 11.09
CA ILE A 11 13.29 -10.34 12.27
C ILE A 11 12.51 -9.98 13.54
N SER A 12 12.04 -8.74 13.64
CA SER A 12 11.22 -8.27 14.77
C SER A 12 10.30 -7.13 14.35
N ARG A 13 9.46 -6.64 15.28
CA ARG A 13 8.61 -5.46 15.03
C ARG A 13 9.38 -4.20 14.63
N LYS A 14 10.66 -4.09 14.98
CA LYS A 14 11.51 -2.91 14.71
C LYS A 14 12.70 -3.22 13.82
N GLN A 15 12.87 -4.47 13.39
CA GLN A 15 14.04 -4.90 12.65
C GLN A 15 13.65 -5.79 11.47
N VAL A 16 14.21 -5.44 10.33
CA VAL A 16 14.10 -6.18 9.08
C VAL A 16 15.50 -6.46 8.55
N VAL A 17 15.62 -7.46 7.68
CA VAL A 17 16.85 -7.77 6.96
C VAL A 17 16.55 -8.00 5.49
N PHE A 18 17.49 -7.63 4.63
CA PHE A 18 17.48 -8.07 3.24
C PHE A 18 18.30 -9.34 3.13
N ASN A 19 17.62 -10.45 2.87
CA ASN A 19 18.30 -11.70 2.59
C ASN A 19 18.97 -11.65 1.20
N LYS A 20 19.70 -12.71 0.84
CA LYS A 20 20.40 -12.79 -0.46
C LYS A 20 19.45 -12.66 -1.65
N GLU A 21 18.24 -13.21 -1.56
CA GLU A 21 17.23 -13.16 -2.63
C GLU A 21 16.67 -11.75 -2.82
N ASN A 22 16.39 -11.04 -1.73
CA ASN A 22 15.96 -9.64 -1.75
C ASN A 22 17.01 -8.76 -2.45
N LEU A 23 18.27 -8.92 -2.03
CA LEU A 23 19.39 -8.18 -2.61
C LEU A 23 19.57 -8.52 -4.09
N GLU A 24 19.49 -9.79 -4.47
CA GLU A 24 19.63 -10.22 -5.86
C GLU A 24 18.50 -9.68 -6.74
N LYS A 25 17.25 -9.68 -6.25
CA LYS A 25 16.10 -9.10 -6.94
C LYS A 25 16.29 -7.60 -7.21
N ILE A 26 16.70 -6.83 -6.20
CA ILE A 26 16.92 -5.38 -6.34
C ILE A 26 18.11 -5.13 -7.27
N ALA A 27 19.23 -5.81 -7.06
CA ALA A 27 20.44 -5.62 -7.84
C ALA A 27 20.27 -6.02 -9.31
N SER A 28 19.65 -7.17 -9.59
CA SER A 28 19.33 -7.58 -10.96
C SER A 28 18.44 -6.57 -11.66
N THR A 29 17.40 -6.04 -10.99
CA THR A 29 16.51 -5.00 -11.55
C THR A 29 17.28 -3.74 -11.96
N VAL A 30 18.20 -3.27 -11.11
CA VAL A 30 19.06 -2.11 -11.43
C VAL A 30 19.99 -2.41 -12.61
N ARG A 31 20.60 -3.60 -12.66
CA ARG A 31 21.48 -4.03 -13.76
C ARG A 31 20.73 -4.10 -15.09
N SER A 32 19.52 -4.66 -15.09
CA SER A 32 18.63 -4.68 -16.25
C SER A 32 18.29 -3.27 -16.71
N TRP A 33 17.90 -2.38 -15.78
CA TRP A 33 17.55 -0.98 -16.11
C TRP A 33 18.71 -0.22 -16.74
N ARG A 34 19.94 -0.48 -16.27
CA ARG A 34 21.17 0.09 -16.85
C ARG A 34 21.55 -0.50 -18.21
N GLY A 35 20.95 -1.63 -18.60
CA GLY A 35 21.33 -2.36 -19.80
C GLY A 35 22.71 -3.01 -19.70
N GLU A 36 23.09 -3.48 -18.51
CA GLU A 36 24.38 -4.15 -18.32
C GLU A 36 24.48 -5.45 -19.15
N LYS A 37 25.68 -5.74 -19.66
CA LYS A 37 25.91 -6.90 -20.54
C LYS A 37 25.63 -8.20 -19.80
N GLY A 38 24.68 -8.98 -20.32
CA GLY A 38 24.24 -10.25 -19.72
C GLY A 38 23.09 -10.09 -18.70
N ALA A 39 22.64 -8.87 -18.41
CA ALA A 39 21.39 -8.65 -17.68
C ALA A 39 20.18 -8.87 -18.60
N PRO A 40 19.04 -9.35 -18.08
CA PRO A 40 17.83 -9.45 -18.86
C PRO A 40 17.31 -8.06 -19.24
N LYS A 41 16.39 -8.01 -20.20
CA LYS A 41 15.72 -6.76 -20.61
C LYS A 41 14.94 -6.19 -19.41
N TYR A 42 15.06 -4.87 -19.22
CA TYR A 42 14.28 -4.16 -18.21
C TYR A 42 12.82 -3.97 -18.64
N GLU A 43 11.92 -4.13 -17.68
CA GLU A 43 10.49 -3.83 -17.80
C GLU A 43 10.01 -3.17 -16.50
N ASP A 44 9.06 -2.25 -16.63
CA ASP A 44 8.37 -1.65 -15.49
C ASP A 44 7.42 -2.70 -14.88
N ILE A 45 7.42 -2.80 -13.55
CA ILE A 45 6.60 -3.76 -12.80
C ILE A 45 5.76 -2.98 -11.79
N SER A 46 4.44 -3.03 -11.94
CA SER A 46 3.46 -2.42 -11.04
C SER A 46 3.75 -2.80 -9.58
N GLY A 47 3.78 -1.79 -8.71
CA GLY A 47 4.09 -1.95 -7.28
C GLY A 47 5.56 -2.22 -6.94
N PHE A 48 6.45 -2.39 -7.93
CA PHE A 48 7.86 -2.72 -7.66
C PHE A 48 8.86 -1.75 -8.29
N CYS A 49 8.86 -1.56 -9.61
CA CYS A 49 9.87 -0.72 -10.25
C CYS A 49 9.31 0.02 -11.47
N LYS A 50 9.81 1.24 -11.67
CA LYS A 50 9.45 2.07 -12.82
C LYS A 50 10.60 2.97 -13.26
N SER A 51 10.88 3.02 -14.55
CA SER A 51 11.70 4.05 -15.15
C SER A 51 10.85 5.29 -15.42
N ALA A 52 11.14 6.39 -14.73
CA ALA A 52 10.41 7.65 -14.87
C ALA A 52 11.35 8.74 -15.40
N ASN A 53 10.82 9.58 -16.29
CA ASN A 53 11.56 10.70 -16.86
C ASN A 53 11.41 11.97 -16.01
N LEU A 54 12.10 13.05 -16.40
CA LEU A 54 12.02 14.34 -15.68
C LEU A 54 10.61 14.96 -15.68
N GLU A 55 9.80 14.72 -16.72
CA GLU A 55 8.43 15.23 -16.78
C GLU A 55 7.55 14.52 -15.75
N ASP A 56 7.70 13.21 -15.59
CA ASP A 56 7.00 12.43 -14.57
C ASP A 56 7.34 12.92 -13.15
N ILE A 57 8.62 13.22 -12.92
CA ILE A 57 9.10 13.77 -11.65
C ILE A 57 8.49 15.15 -11.39
N LYS A 58 8.45 16.01 -12.42
CA LYS A 58 7.85 17.35 -12.32
C LYS A 58 6.34 17.27 -12.05
N LYS A 59 5.60 16.38 -12.72
CA LYS A 59 4.17 16.14 -12.48
C LYS A 59 3.89 15.73 -11.03
N ASN A 60 4.83 15.02 -10.41
CA ASN A 60 4.78 14.61 -9.01
C ASN A 60 5.36 15.65 -8.04
N GLY A 61 5.58 16.89 -8.47
CA GLY A 61 6.09 17.96 -7.61
C GLY A 61 7.49 17.68 -7.07
N TYR A 62 8.33 16.97 -7.84
CA TYR A 62 9.69 16.59 -7.47
C TYR A 62 9.82 15.68 -6.24
N MET A 63 8.73 15.10 -5.77
CA MET A 63 8.76 14.10 -4.70
C MET A 63 9.32 12.78 -5.23
N LEU A 64 10.35 12.22 -4.58
CA LEU A 64 11.08 11.04 -5.07
C LEU A 64 10.70 9.72 -4.37
N THR A 65 9.55 9.69 -3.68
CA THR A 65 9.08 8.48 -2.99
C THR A 65 8.67 7.41 -4.02
N PRO A 66 9.29 6.21 -4.02
CA PRO A 66 9.06 5.21 -5.07
C PRO A 66 7.60 4.83 -5.30
N GLY A 67 6.82 4.70 -4.22
CA GLY A 67 5.39 4.36 -4.28
C GLY A 67 4.55 5.30 -5.15
N ARG A 68 5.00 6.55 -5.35
CA ARG A 68 4.32 7.51 -6.21
C ARG A 68 4.50 7.24 -7.71
N TYR A 69 5.52 6.46 -8.06
CA TYR A 69 5.88 6.15 -9.44
C TYR A 69 5.50 4.73 -9.83
N VAL A 70 5.69 3.76 -8.93
CA VAL A 70 5.51 2.34 -9.26
C VAL A 70 4.05 1.90 -9.30
N GLY A 71 3.10 2.72 -8.83
CA GLY A 71 1.69 2.36 -8.74
C GLY A 71 1.42 1.36 -7.61
N LEU A 72 0.23 0.76 -7.62
CA LEU A 72 -0.08 -0.37 -6.76
C LEU A 72 0.35 -1.66 -7.47
N ALA A 73 0.82 -2.65 -6.71
CA ALA A 73 0.92 -4.00 -7.25
C ALA A 73 -0.46 -4.42 -7.76
N ASP A 74 -0.50 -5.23 -8.81
CA ASP A 74 -1.76 -5.83 -9.26
C ASP A 74 -2.31 -6.61 -8.06
N ILE A 75 -3.40 -6.09 -7.49
CA ILE A 75 -4.14 -6.77 -6.44
C ILE A 75 -4.76 -7.98 -7.15
N GLU A 76 -4.66 -9.19 -6.57
CA GLU A 76 -5.49 -10.30 -7.03
C GLU A 76 -6.94 -9.79 -7.04
N ASP A 77 -7.51 -9.67 -8.23
CA ASP A 77 -8.88 -9.21 -8.42
C ASP A 77 -9.76 -10.17 -7.62
N ASP A 78 -10.35 -9.65 -6.52
CA ASP A 78 -11.29 -10.40 -5.70
C ASP A 78 -12.61 -10.66 -6.47
N GLY A 79 -12.69 -10.19 -7.72
CA GLY A 79 -13.84 -10.27 -8.61
C GLY A 79 -14.91 -9.24 -8.26
N ILE A 80 -14.66 -8.37 -7.27
CA ILE A 80 -15.62 -7.40 -6.76
C ILE A 80 -15.24 -6.02 -7.31
N SER A 81 -16.17 -5.39 -8.01
CA SER A 81 -15.94 -4.05 -8.52
C SER A 81 -15.72 -3.04 -7.38
N PHE A 82 -14.96 -1.98 -7.65
CA PHE A 82 -14.79 -0.88 -6.71
C PHE A 82 -16.13 -0.32 -6.21
N GLU A 83 -17.12 -0.24 -7.10
CA GLU A 83 -18.46 0.26 -6.78
C GLU A 83 -19.17 -0.65 -5.78
N GLU A 84 -19.19 -1.96 -5.99
CA GLU A 84 -19.78 -2.93 -5.07
C GLU A 84 -19.08 -2.92 -3.70
N LYS A 85 -17.75 -2.84 -3.69
CA LYS A 85 -16.95 -2.77 -2.46
C LYS A 85 -17.26 -1.49 -1.68
N MET A 86 -17.37 -0.36 -2.36
CA MET A 86 -17.72 0.92 -1.74
C MET A 86 -19.16 0.95 -1.23
N GLN A 87 -20.12 0.36 -1.95
CA GLN A 87 -21.50 0.23 -1.49
C GLN A 87 -21.57 -0.61 -0.21
N LYS A 88 -20.91 -1.77 -0.18
CA LYS A 88 -20.83 -2.64 1.00
C LYS A 88 -20.21 -1.92 2.20
N LEU A 89 -19.02 -1.34 2.02
CA LEU A 89 -18.33 -0.63 3.10
C LEU A 89 -19.12 0.57 3.61
N SER A 90 -19.83 1.28 2.73
CA SER A 90 -20.68 2.39 3.13
C SER A 90 -21.89 1.94 3.96
N LEU A 91 -22.44 0.75 3.66
CA LEU A 91 -23.52 0.16 4.43
C LEU A 91 -23.03 -0.25 5.83
N GLU A 92 -21.92 -0.98 5.91
CA GLU A 92 -21.29 -1.40 7.17
C GLU A 92 -20.95 -0.19 8.04
N LEU A 93 -20.43 0.89 7.44
CA LEU A 93 -20.13 2.13 8.16
C LEU A 93 -21.39 2.78 8.75
N ARG A 94 -22.51 2.79 8.00
CA ARG A 94 -23.78 3.35 8.49
C ARG A 94 -24.36 2.53 9.64
N GLU A 95 -24.24 1.20 9.56
CA GLU A 95 -24.65 0.30 10.63
C GLU A 95 -23.83 0.55 11.89
N ALA A 96 -22.51 0.65 11.76
CA ALA A 96 -21.62 0.98 12.87
C ALA A 96 -21.98 2.33 13.53
N PHE A 97 -22.34 3.36 12.75
CA PHE A 97 -22.82 4.63 13.32
C PHE A 97 -24.15 4.51 14.06
N THR A 98 -25.08 3.69 13.58
CA THR A 98 -26.35 3.47 14.27
C THR A 98 -26.12 2.75 15.59
N ASN A 99 -25.36 1.65 15.58
CA ASN A 99 -25.00 0.91 16.79
C ASN A 99 -24.26 1.80 17.80
N GLY A 100 -23.34 2.65 17.32
CA GLY A 100 -22.63 3.62 18.16
C GLY A 100 -23.57 4.61 18.86
N ARG A 101 -24.56 5.16 18.14
CA ARG A 101 -25.56 6.07 18.73
C ARG A 101 -26.50 5.38 19.72
N GLU A 102 -26.83 4.12 19.51
CA GLU A 102 -27.64 3.35 20.47
C GLU A 102 -26.86 3.12 21.76
N LEU A 103 -25.61 2.68 21.66
CA LEU A 103 -24.73 2.52 22.81
C LEU A 103 -24.52 3.84 23.56
N GLU A 104 -24.36 4.95 22.85
CA GLU A 104 -24.24 6.28 23.45
C GLU A 104 -25.49 6.65 24.28
N LYS A 105 -26.69 6.40 23.75
CA LYS A 105 -27.95 6.61 24.49
C LYS A 105 -28.06 5.71 25.72
N ASP A 106 -27.66 4.45 25.60
CA ASP A 106 -27.70 3.51 26.73
C ASP A 106 -26.72 3.94 27.83
N ILE A 107 -25.53 4.43 27.45
CA ILE A 107 -24.56 5.00 28.39
C ILE A 107 -25.15 6.24 29.09
N GLU A 108 -25.73 7.18 28.35
CA GLU A 108 -26.38 8.37 28.94
C GLU A 108 -27.51 8.00 29.91
N LYS A 109 -28.31 6.99 29.57
CA LYS A 109 -29.38 6.51 30.45
C LYS A 109 -28.81 5.91 31.74
N ASN A 110 -27.79 5.06 31.62
CA ASN A 110 -27.14 4.44 32.77
C ASN A 110 -26.46 5.48 33.68
N LEU A 111 -25.84 6.52 33.10
CA LEU A 111 -25.25 7.62 33.88
C LEU A 111 -26.31 8.39 34.68
N LYS A 112 -27.46 8.70 34.05
CA LYS A 112 -28.60 9.34 34.73
C LYS A 112 -29.13 8.50 35.89
N GLU A 113 -29.25 7.19 35.71
CA GLU A 113 -29.68 6.26 36.77
C GLU A 113 -28.68 6.21 37.94
N LEU A 114 -27.39 6.42 37.67
CA LEU A 114 -26.33 6.50 38.67
C LEU A 114 -26.18 7.90 39.30
N GLY A 115 -26.98 8.89 38.88
CA GLY A 115 -26.99 10.23 39.44
C GLY A 115 -25.96 11.21 38.87
N PHE A 116 -25.43 10.93 37.67
CA PHE A 116 -24.58 11.84 36.89
C PHE A 116 -25.36 12.40 35.68
#